data_AF-A0A7R9VVH2-F1
#
_entry.id   AF-A0A7R9VVH2-F1
#
_cell.length_a   1.000
_cell.length_b   1.000
_cell.length_c   1.000
_cell.angle_alpha   90.00
_cell.angle_beta   90.00
_cell.angle_gamma   90.00
#
_symmetry.space_group_name_H-M   'P 1'
#
loop_
_entity.id
_entity.type
_entity.pdbx_description
1 polymer ?
#
loop_
_entity_poly.entity_id
_entity_poly.type
_entity_poly.pdbx_seq_one_letter_code
_entity_poly.pdbx_strand_id
1 'polypeptide(L)'
;SREGKHSGSIGAADASGTSPQNEEEDRSVRYVAFREALYPGGDVHALNDTSGPQHQAMTWLADEDPSALPVSDSSDKSLHYHRMRQRYALATLYYATEGKEWNRECHFLSGEHECNWNEGGIGVFCHGSDKLIHSEVAALLDLRANNLKGTL
;
A
#
# COMPACT_ATOMS: atom_id res chain seq x y z
N SER A 1 -60.47 -27.09 25.39
CA SER A 1 -59.82 -28.21 24.69
C SER A 1 -59.52 -27.85 23.25
N ARG A 2 -58.29 -28.16 22.82
CA ARG A 2 -57.75 -28.23 21.44
C ARG A 2 -57.61 -26.90 20.69
N GLU A 3 -56.39 -26.36 20.57
CA GLU A 3 -55.25 -26.74 19.70
C GLU A 3 -55.35 -26.13 18.31
N GLY A 4 -54.28 -25.43 17.91
CA GLY A 4 -54.10 -24.84 16.59
C GLY A 4 -52.79 -24.05 16.47
N LYS A 5 -51.65 -24.69 16.74
CA LYS A 5 -50.32 -24.21 16.33
C LYS A 5 -50.22 -24.37 14.80
N HIS A 6 -49.86 -23.29 14.10
CA HIS A 6 -49.36 -23.38 12.73
C HIS A 6 -47.86 -23.05 12.74
N SER A 7 -47.11 -23.91 12.06
CA SER A 7 -45.67 -23.93 11.92
C SER A 7 -45.30 -23.63 10.47
N GLY A 8 -44.16 -22.99 10.27
CA GLY A 8 -43.45 -22.87 8.98
C GLY A 8 -43.11 -21.41 8.65
N SER A 9 -41.95 -21.05 8.08
CA SER A 9 -40.72 -21.76 7.76
C SER A 9 -39.76 -20.71 7.17
N ILE A 10 -38.52 -20.66 7.69
CA ILE A 10 -37.22 -20.56 6.99
C ILE A 10 -37.02 -19.53 5.85
N GLY A 11 -35.97 -18.70 6.02
CA GLY A 11 -35.07 -18.22 4.95
C GLY A 11 -35.48 -16.90 4.28
N ALA A 12 -34.59 -16.01 3.88
CA ALA A 12 -33.14 -16.08 3.74
C ALA A 12 -32.54 -14.67 3.73
N ALA A 13 -31.27 -14.64 4.12
CA ALA A 13 -30.24 -13.63 3.89
C ALA A 13 -30.59 -12.48 2.93
N ASP A 14 -30.52 -11.27 3.48
CA ASP A 14 -30.36 -10.05 2.70
C ASP A 14 -28.92 -10.05 2.13
N ALA A 15 -28.78 -10.60 0.93
CA ALA A 15 -27.56 -10.47 0.15
C ALA A 15 -27.57 -9.08 -0.49
N SER A 16 -27.15 -8.07 0.27
CA SER A 16 -26.71 -6.81 -0.32
C SER A 16 -25.42 -7.09 -1.08
N GLY A 17 -25.58 -7.41 -2.37
CA GLY A 17 -24.50 -7.33 -3.33
C GLY A 17 -24.08 -5.88 -3.45
N THR A 18 -22.99 -5.52 -2.78
CA THR A 18 -22.30 -4.27 -3.07
C THR A 18 -21.72 -4.39 -4.48
N SER A 19 -22.30 -3.62 -5.39
CA SER A 19 -21.76 -3.41 -6.73
C SER A 19 -20.34 -2.83 -6.60
N PRO A 20 -19.36 -3.29 -7.40
CA PRO A 20 -17.98 -2.76 -7.39
C PRO A 20 -17.89 -1.24 -7.66
N GLN A 21 -18.98 -0.64 -8.14
CA GLN A 21 -19.06 0.78 -8.46
C GLN A 21 -19.22 1.68 -7.22
N ASN A 22 -19.68 1.14 -6.09
CA ASN A 22 -19.89 1.94 -4.87
C ASN A 22 -18.60 2.07 -4.03
N GLU A 23 -17.57 1.25 -4.28
CA GLU A 23 -16.28 1.32 -3.58
C GLU A 23 -15.33 2.37 -4.20
N GLU A 24 -15.63 2.86 -5.40
CA GLU A 24 -14.89 3.97 -6.00
C GLU A 24 -15.34 5.33 -5.46
N GLU A 25 -16.55 5.41 -4.88
CA GLU A 25 -17.17 6.65 -4.39
C GLU A 25 -16.70 7.08 -2.99
N ASP A 26 -16.10 6.19 -2.19
CA ASP A 26 -15.62 6.46 -0.82
C ASP A 26 -14.08 6.57 -0.70
N ARG A 27 -13.34 6.47 -1.81
CA ARG A 27 -11.87 6.60 -1.76
C ARG A 27 -11.49 8.05 -1.48
N SER A 28 -10.46 8.23 -0.66
CA SER A 28 -9.98 9.57 -0.36
C SER A 28 -9.55 10.28 -1.65
N VAL A 29 -9.72 11.61 -1.69
CA VAL A 29 -9.24 12.44 -2.80
C VAL A 29 -7.75 12.20 -3.05
N ARG A 30 -7.02 11.88 -2.00
CA ARG A 30 -5.59 11.60 -2.03
C ARG A 30 -5.27 10.25 -2.67
N TYR A 31 -6.07 9.21 -2.39
CA TYR A 31 -5.97 7.92 -3.07
C TYR A 31 -6.12 8.09 -4.58
N VAL A 32 -7.17 8.80 -5.01
CA VAL A 32 -7.42 9.04 -6.45
C VAL A 32 -6.24 9.79 -7.06
N ALA A 33 -5.76 10.84 -6.40
CA ALA A 33 -4.64 11.62 -6.90
C ALA A 33 -3.33 10.81 -7.01
N PHE A 34 -3.02 9.98 -6.01
CA PHE A 34 -1.86 9.08 -6.06
C PHE A 34 -2.00 8.01 -7.14
N ARG A 35 -3.19 7.44 -7.31
CA ARG A 35 -3.49 6.49 -8.39
C ARG A 35 -3.18 7.10 -9.75
N GLU A 36 -3.70 8.28 -10.04
CA GLU A 36 -3.47 8.96 -11.33
C GLU A 36 -1.99 9.32 -11.53
N ALA A 37 -1.27 9.70 -10.47
CA ALA A 37 0.14 10.03 -10.55
C ALA A 37 1.05 8.81 -10.76
N LEU A 38 0.74 7.67 -10.14
CA LEU A 38 1.52 6.44 -10.20
C LEU A 38 1.18 5.56 -11.41
N TYR A 39 -0.07 5.62 -11.89
CA TYR A 39 -0.59 4.84 -13.02
C TYR A 39 -1.22 5.75 -14.10
N PRO A 40 -0.48 6.73 -14.65
CA PRO A 40 -1.05 7.67 -15.62
C PRO A 40 -1.46 6.91 -16.89
N GLY A 41 -2.77 6.75 -17.11
CA GLY A 41 -3.33 5.99 -18.23
C GLY A 41 -2.98 4.50 -18.23
N GLY A 42 -2.60 3.94 -17.07
CA GLY A 42 -2.11 2.58 -16.91
C GLY A 42 -3.18 1.55 -16.53
N ASP A 43 -2.76 0.28 -16.53
CA ASP A 43 -3.57 -0.84 -16.04
C ASP A 43 -3.66 -0.80 -14.50
N VAL A 44 -4.86 -0.54 -13.99
CA VAL A 44 -5.18 -0.49 -12.55
C VAL A 44 -5.75 -1.80 -12.03
N HIS A 45 -5.72 -2.90 -12.79
CA HIS A 45 -6.26 -4.20 -12.35
C HIS A 45 -5.67 -4.65 -11.01
N ALA A 46 -4.37 -4.40 -10.78
CA ALA A 46 -3.72 -4.72 -9.51
C ALA A 46 -4.29 -3.93 -8.30
N LEU A 47 -4.96 -2.80 -8.54
CA LEU A 47 -5.61 -2.00 -7.50
C LEU A 47 -7.07 -2.39 -7.25
N ASN A 48 -7.65 -3.26 -8.09
CA ASN A 48 -9.02 -3.74 -7.91
C ASN A 48 -9.13 -4.89 -6.91
N ASP A 49 -8.03 -5.60 -6.66
CA ASP A 49 -7.97 -6.57 -5.56
C ASP A 49 -7.69 -5.82 -4.25
N THR A 50 -8.74 -5.56 -3.48
CA THR A 50 -8.65 -4.83 -2.21
C THR A 50 -7.83 -5.56 -1.14
N SER A 51 -7.65 -6.88 -1.29
CA SER A 51 -6.78 -7.69 -0.44
C SER A 51 -5.34 -7.78 -0.96
N GLY A 52 -5.11 -7.31 -2.18
CA GLY A 52 -3.82 -7.41 -2.87
C GLY A 52 -2.78 -6.41 -2.35
N PRO A 53 -1.48 -6.73 -2.46
CA PRO A 53 -0.40 -5.88 -1.96
C PRO A 53 -0.38 -4.47 -2.56
N GLN A 54 -0.68 -4.34 -3.85
CA GLN A 54 -0.69 -3.07 -4.57
C GLN A 54 -1.80 -2.14 -4.07
N HIS A 55 -2.98 -2.71 -3.79
CA HIS A 55 -4.10 -1.96 -3.22
C HIS A 55 -3.77 -1.52 -1.79
N GLN A 56 -3.30 -2.44 -0.94
CA GLN A 56 -2.92 -2.15 0.44
C GLN A 56 -1.82 -1.07 0.51
N ALA A 57 -0.82 -1.14 -0.36
CA ALA A 57 0.23 -0.14 -0.46
C ALA A 57 -0.30 1.23 -0.92
N MET A 58 -1.25 1.26 -1.84
CA MET A 58 -1.87 2.50 -2.31
C MET A 58 -2.69 3.14 -1.19
N THR A 59 -3.51 2.36 -0.48
CA THR A 59 -4.30 2.82 0.66
C THR A 59 -3.40 3.33 1.78
N TRP A 60 -2.35 2.59 2.13
CA TRP A 60 -1.38 3.04 3.11
C TRP A 60 -0.72 4.37 2.71
N LEU A 61 -0.21 4.47 1.47
CA LEU A 61 0.45 5.69 1.00
C LEU A 61 -0.49 6.90 0.99
N ALA A 62 -1.76 6.69 0.64
CA ALA A 62 -2.76 7.74 0.56
C ALA A 62 -3.21 8.23 1.93
N ASP A 63 -3.52 7.30 2.84
CA ASP A 63 -4.37 7.59 4.00
C ASP A 63 -3.66 7.34 5.34
N GLU A 64 -2.61 6.52 5.36
CA GLU A 64 -1.97 6.07 6.60
C GLU A 64 -0.50 6.49 6.72
N ASP A 65 0.17 6.83 5.62
CA ASP A 65 1.60 7.15 5.60
C ASP A 65 1.92 8.34 6.51
N PRO A 66 2.66 8.13 7.62
CA PRO A 66 2.99 9.20 8.56
C PRO A 66 3.91 10.28 7.97
N SER A 67 4.63 10.00 6.88
CA SER A 67 5.42 11.02 6.18
C SER A 67 4.53 12.03 5.43
N ALA A 68 3.27 11.66 5.18
CA ALA A 68 2.25 12.49 4.55
C ALA A 68 2.76 13.30 3.35
N LEU A 69 3.50 12.65 2.43
CA LEU A 69 4.10 13.32 1.27
C LEU A 69 3.05 14.03 0.39
N PRO A 70 3.31 15.26 -0.09
CA PRO A 70 2.38 15.93 -0.98
C PRO A 70 2.17 15.10 -2.25
N VAL A 71 0.97 15.18 -2.81
CA VAL A 71 0.71 14.59 -4.12
C VAL A 71 1.44 15.42 -5.16
N SER A 72 2.37 14.77 -5.86
CA SER A 72 3.04 15.30 -7.05
C SER A 72 2.45 14.63 -8.27
N ASP A 73 2.10 15.40 -9.30
CA ASP A 73 1.60 14.81 -10.55
C ASP A 73 2.69 14.02 -11.28
N SER A 74 2.29 13.22 -12.28
CA SER A 74 3.23 12.35 -13.01
C SER A 74 4.22 13.11 -13.90
N SER A 75 4.00 14.41 -14.14
CA SER A 75 4.92 15.28 -14.87
C SER A 75 5.94 15.97 -13.94
N ASP A 76 5.67 15.97 -12.64
CA ASP A 76 6.53 16.49 -11.60
C ASP A 76 7.74 15.56 -11.41
N LYS A 77 8.93 16.09 -11.70
CA LYS A 77 10.22 15.41 -11.44
C LYS A 77 10.82 15.82 -10.10
N SER A 78 10.00 16.34 -9.18
CA SER A 78 10.44 16.70 -7.84
C SER A 78 10.86 15.48 -7.04
N LEU A 79 11.60 15.75 -5.97
CA LEU A 79 11.94 14.74 -4.96
C LEU A 79 10.70 14.08 -4.38
N HIS A 80 9.58 14.80 -4.22
CA HIS A 80 8.33 14.23 -3.68
C HIS A 80 7.76 13.14 -4.59
N TYR A 81 7.74 13.34 -5.91
CA TYR A 81 7.32 12.31 -6.86
C TYR A 81 8.20 11.05 -6.77
N HIS A 82 9.52 11.22 -6.68
CA HIS A 82 10.45 10.10 -6.55
C HIS A 82 10.26 9.33 -5.25
N ARG A 83 10.10 10.03 -4.12
CA ARG A 83 9.88 9.42 -2.81
C ARG A 83 8.55 8.69 -2.74
N MET A 84 7.49 9.28 -3.29
CA MET A 84 6.17 8.66 -3.43
C MET A 84 6.24 7.31 -4.15
N ARG A 85 6.93 7.25 -5.30
CA ARG A 85 7.12 5.99 -6.06
C ARG A 85 7.90 4.94 -5.27
N GLN A 86 8.96 5.36 -4.59
CA GLN A 86 9.78 4.44 -3.80
C GLN A 86 9.01 3.87 -2.63
N ARG A 87 8.32 4.72 -1.87
CA ARG A 87 7.48 4.30 -0.75
C ARG A 87 6.35 3.38 -1.20
N TYR A 88 5.72 3.68 -2.34
CA TYR A 88 4.72 2.78 -2.93
C TYR A 88 5.30 1.38 -3.22
N ALA A 89 6.46 1.31 -3.90
CA ALA A 89 7.10 0.04 -4.26
C ALA A 89 7.53 -0.74 -3.01
N LEU A 90 8.12 -0.07 -2.03
CA LEU A 90 8.57 -0.69 -0.77
C LEU A 90 7.39 -1.16 0.09
N ALA A 91 6.29 -0.39 0.15
CA ALA A 91 5.07 -0.81 0.83
C ALA A 91 4.41 -2.01 0.11
N THR A 92 4.38 -2.00 -1.22
CA THR A 92 3.86 -3.14 -2.01
C THR A 92 4.65 -4.41 -1.68
N LEU A 93 5.98 -4.31 -1.64
CA LEU A 93 6.84 -5.42 -1.24
C LEU A 93 6.55 -5.89 0.19
N TYR A 94 6.45 -4.95 1.13
CA TYR A 94 6.17 -5.25 2.52
C TYR A 94 4.85 -6.04 2.66
N TYR A 95 3.76 -5.58 2.03
CA TYR A 95 2.48 -6.29 2.06
C TYR A 95 2.53 -7.63 1.32
N ALA A 96 3.20 -7.69 0.16
CA ALA A 96 3.34 -8.90 -0.65
C ALA A 96 4.11 -10.03 0.07
N THR A 97 4.92 -9.67 1.06
CA THR A 97 5.82 -10.62 1.71
C THR A 97 5.60 -10.77 3.22
N GLU A 98 4.36 -10.52 3.66
CA GLU A 98 3.94 -10.62 5.06
C GLU A 98 4.84 -9.79 5.99
N GLY A 99 5.08 -8.53 5.63
CA GLY A 99 6.00 -7.62 6.33
C GLY A 99 5.80 -7.49 7.84
N LYS A 100 4.57 -7.68 8.32
CA LYS A 100 4.24 -7.68 9.75
C LYS A 100 4.88 -8.85 10.52
N GLU A 101 5.18 -9.93 9.81
CA GLU A 101 5.81 -11.16 10.34
C GLU A 101 7.32 -11.20 10.06
N TRP A 102 7.90 -10.13 9.52
CA TRP A 102 9.34 -10.04 9.33
C TRP A 102 10.07 -10.00 10.67
N ASN A 103 11.20 -10.69 10.76
CA ASN A 103 12.02 -10.69 11.98
C ASN A 103 12.57 -9.30 12.35
N ARG A 104 12.72 -8.42 11.35
CA ARG A 104 13.16 -7.04 11.52
C ARG A 104 12.25 -6.12 10.74
N GLU A 105 11.62 -5.20 11.46
CA GLU A 105 10.72 -4.21 10.86
C GLU A 105 11.49 -3.14 10.10
N CYS A 106 12.74 -2.84 10.50
CA CYS A 106 13.62 -1.85 9.85
C CYS A 106 12.90 -0.52 9.55
N HIS A 107 12.01 -0.06 10.44
CA HIS A 107 11.21 1.17 10.25
C HIS A 107 10.33 1.21 8.99
N PHE A 108 10.05 0.07 8.35
CA PHE A 108 9.14 0.02 7.21
C PHE A 108 7.77 0.59 7.58
N LEU A 109 7.16 1.30 6.63
CA LEU A 109 5.88 2.00 6.80
C LEU A 109 5.87 3.13 7.85
N SER A 110 7.03 3.51 8.38
CA SER A 110 7.15 4.66 9.30
C SER A 110 7.17 6.00 8.55
N GLY A 111 7.08 7.10 9.33
CA GLY A 111 7.25 8.46 8.80
C GLY A 111 8.69 8.83 8.46
N GLU A 112 9.68 7.99 8.79
CA GLU A 112 11.09 8.28 8.49
C GLU A 112 11.36 8.25 6.98
N HIS A 113 12.36 8.99 6.52
CA HIS A 113 12.81 8.88 5.13
C HIS A 113 13.09 7.41 4.80
N GLU A 114 12.60 6.90 3.67
CA GLU A 114 12.66 5.48 3.32
C GLU A 114 14.10 4.95 3.21
N CYS A 115 15.06 5.82 2.92
CA CYS A 115 16.50 5.54 3.01
C CYS A 115 17.01 5.24 4.43
N ASN A 116 16.24 5.55 5.47
CA ASN A 116 16.49 5.21 6.86
C ASN A 116 15.67 3.99 7.30
N TRP A 117 14.94 3.33 6.40
CA TRP A 117 14.25 2.09 6.69
C TRP A 117 15.23 0.91 6.74
N ASN A 118 16.19 1.00 7.64
CA ASN A 118 17.25 0.02 7.85
C ASN A 118 17.63 -0.06 9.33
N GLU A 119 18.13 -1.23 9.74
CA GLU A 119 18.66 -1.44 11.08
C GLU A 119 19.79 -2.47 11.03
N GLY A 120 20.96 -2.12 11.58
CA GLY A 120 22.08 -3.04 11.72
C GLY A 120 22.59 -3.64 10.40
N GLY A 121 22.52 -2.88 9.31
CA GLY A 121 23.00 -3.31 7.98
C GLY A 121 21.98 -4.10 7.15
N ILE A 122 20.71 -4.15 7.57
CA ILE A 122 19.60 -4.79 6.86
C ILE A 122 18.53 -3.73 6.58
N GLY A 123 17.85 -3.79 5.43
CA GLY A 123 16.79 -2.87 5.03
C GLY A 123 17.10 -2.10 3.74
N VAL A 124 16.59 -0.87 3.65
CA VAL A 124 16.72 0.02 2.50
C VAL A 124 17.95 0.92 2.63
N PHE A 125 18.76 0.96 1.58
CA PHE A 125 19.94 1.81 1.47
C PHE A 125 19.88 2.60 0.16
N CYS A 126 19.92 3.92 0.25
CA CYS A 126 19.94 4.80 -0.93
C CYS A 126 21.38 5.17 -1.31
N HIS A 127 21.63 5.37 -2.60
CA HIS A 127 22.95 5.77 -3.09
C HIS A 127 23.05 7.30 -3.14
N GLY A 128 23.86 7.92 -2.27
CA GLY A 128 24.20 9.34 -2.42
C GLY A 128 24.68 10.00 -1.13
N SER A 129 25.99 9.99 -0.89
CA SER A 129 26.64 10.89 0.09
C SER A 129 27.09 12.22 -0.53
N ASP A 130 26.93 12.41 -1.84
CA ASP A 130 27.27 13.67 -2.50
C ASP A 130 26.06 14.61 -2.51
N LYS A 131 26.14 15.62 -1.65
CA LYS A 131 25.14 16.70 -1.44
C LYS A 131 24.76 17.51 -2.71
N LEU A 132 25.34 17.21 -3.86
CA LEU A 132 25.13 17.93 -5.12
C LEU A 132 24.34 17.11 -6.16
N ILE A 133 24.13 15.82 -5.91
CA ILE A 133 23.23 14.97 -6.69
C ILE A 133 22.43 14.16 -5.67
N HIS A 134 21.26 14.67 -5.25
CA HIS A 134 20.30 13.94 -4.42
C HIS A 134 19.76 12.73 -5.20
N SER A 135 20.57 11.69 -5.32
CA SER A 135 20.06 10.36 -5.63
C SER A 135 19.43 9.82 -4.34
N GLU A 136 18.21 10.26 -4.05
CA GLU A 136 17.38 9.74 -2.95
C GLU A 136 16.72 8.41 -3.32
N VAL A 137 17.29 7.69 -4.29
CA VAL A 137 16.75 6.44 -4.80
C VAL A 137 17.35 5.28 -4.02
N ALA A 138 16.48 4.42 -3.48
CA ALA A 138 16.85 3.13 -2.94
C ALA A 138 17.71 2.38 -3.96
N ALA A 139 18.97 2.18 -3.59
CA ALA A 139 19.98 1.58 -4.45
C ALA A 139 20.29 0.15 -4.06
N LEU A 140 20.06 -0.19 -2.79
CA LEU A 140 20.19 -1.53 -2.28
C LEU A 140 19.06 -1.82 -1.29
N LEU A 141 18.50 -3.01 -1.43
CA LEU A 141 17.48 -3.56 -0.55
C LEU A 141 18.00 -4.90 -0.02
N ASP A 142 18.29 -4.97 1.27
CA ASP A 142 18.74 -6.19 1.94
C ASP A 142 17.65 -6.70 2.88
N LEU A 143 17.03 -7.81 2.50
CA LEU A 143 15.99 -8.48 3.28
C LEU A 143 16.38 -9.90 3.69
N ARG A 144 17.68 -10.25 3.62
CA ARG A 144 18.18 -11.64 3.77
C ARG A 144 17.86 -12.28 5.13
N ALA A 145 17.48 -11.50 6.14
CA ALA A 145 17.15 -11.99 7.48
C ALA A 145 15.67 -11.83 7.85
N ASN A 146 14.78 -11.50 6.90
CA ASN A 146 13.39 -11.10 7.18
C ASN A 146 12.35 -12.22 7.04
N ASN A 147 12.75 -13.49 6.96
CA ASN A 147 11.81 -14.63 6.88
C ASN A 147 10.70 -14.43 5.83
N LEU A 148 11.09 -13.90 4.66
CA LEU A 148 10.14 -13.51 3.61
C LEU A 148 9.25 -14.70 3.22
N LYS A 149 7.93 -14.45 3.20
CA LYS A 149 6.92 -15.36 2.66
C LYS A 149 6.21 -14.68 1.50
N GLY A 150 5.30 -15.36 0.81
CA GLY A 150 4.51 -14.76 -0.26
C GLY A 150 5.26 -14.55 -1.58
N THR A 151 4.65 -13.75 -2.47
CA THR A 151 5.12 -13.49 -3.85
C THR A 151 4.69 -12.09 -4.29
N LEU A 152 5.48 -11.47 -5.16
CA LEU A 152 5.17 -10.21 -5.85
C LEU A 152 4.37 -10.44 -7.13
#